data_AF-A0A7V6LT20-F1
#
_entry.id   AF-A0A7V6LT20-F1
#
_cell.length_a   1.000
_cell.length_b   1.000
_cell.length_c   1.000
_cell.angle_alpha   90.00
_cell.angle_beta   90.00
_cell.angle_gamma   90.00
#
_symmetry.space_group_name_H-M   'P 1'
#
loop_
_entity.id
_entity.type
_entity.pdbx_description
1 polymer ?
#
loop_
_entity_poly.entity_id
_entity_poly.type
_entity_poly.pdbx_seq_one_letter_code
_entity_poly.pdbx_strand_id
1 'polypeptide(L)' 'LQEHRDILDLLDNCDLRVILVGELFSLASLNSGFLSFRDVSQAEQFLNKEKIRGATILLKGSRGIGLERLFRLF' A
#
# COMPACT_ATOMS: atom_id res chain seq x y z
N LEU A 1 11.51 11.04 1.82
CA LEU A 1 10.51 11.40 0.78
C LEU A 1 11.00 11.00 -0.62
N GLN A 2 12.23 11.35 -1.03
CA GLN A 2 12.76 10.98 -2.35
C GLN A 2 12.66 9.47 -2.64
N GLU A 3 13.20 8.63 -1.76
CA GLU A 3 13.15 7.16 -1.92
C GLU A 3 11.73 6.61 -2.12
N HIS A 4 10.73 7.25 -1.51
CA HIS A 4 9.34 6.81 -1.67
C HIS A 4 8.80 7.16 -3.05
N ARG A 5 9.20 8.31 -3.63
CA ARG A 5 8.87 8.69 -5.00
C ARG A 5 9.56 7.78 -6.01
N ASP A 6 10.83 7.44 -5.79
CA ASP A 6 11.56 6.51 -6.65
C ASP A 6 10.87 5.13 -6.70
N ILE A 7 10.27 4.69 -5.58
CA ILE A 7 9.43 3.49 -5.56
C ILE A 7 8.13 3.68 -6.35
N LEU A 8 7.49 4.85 -6.28
CA LEU A 8 6.29 5.12 -7.09
C LEU A 8 6.59 5.08 -8.59
N ASP A 9 7.72 5.65 -9.00
CA ASP A 9 8.17 5.63 -10.40
C ASP A 9 8.43 4.19 -10.87
N LEU A 10 9.01 3.34 -10.00
CA LEU A 10 9.16 1.91 -10.30
C LEU A 10 7.80 1.22 -10.44
N LEU A 11 6.87 1.50 -9.53
CA LEU A 11 5.54 0.87 -9.52
C LEU A 11 4.68 1.27 -10.72
N ASP A 12 4.84 2.49 -11.24
CA ASP A 12 4.12 2.96 -12.44
C ASP A 12 4.49 2.17 -13.70
N ASN A 13 5.69 1.59 -13.71
CA ASN A 13 6.17 0.72 -14.79
C ASN A 13 5.85 -0.76 -14.55
N CYS A 14 5.17 -1.10 -13.46
CA CYS A 14 4.77 -2.46 -13.14
C CYS A 14 3.28 -2.68 -13.44
N ASP A 15 2.94 -3.80 -14.07
CA ASP A 15 1.54 -4.23 -14.23
C ASP A 15 1.04 -4.88 -12.92
N LEU A 16 0.89 -4.05 -11.88
CA LEU A 16 0.49 -4.47 -10.53
C LEU A 16 -0.65 -3.60 -10.00
N ARG A 17 -1.59 -4.23 -9.29
CA ARG A 17 -2.53 -3.51 -8.43
C ARG A 17 -1.79 -3.07 -7.16
N VAL A 18 -1.58 -1.77 -6.99
CA VAL A 18 -0.82 -1.20 -5.88
C VAL A 18 -1.73 -0.57 -4.83
N ILE A 19 -1.44 -0.84 -3.55
CA ILE A 19 -2.00 -0.14 -2.40
C ILE A 19 -0.86 0.33 -1.52
N LEU A 20 -0.78 1.64 -1.31
CA LEU A 20 0.29 2.26 -0.52
C LEU A 20 -0.17 2.54 0.91
N VAL A 21 0.71 2.32 1.89
CA VAL A 21 0.37 2.49 3.32
C VAL A 21 1.49 3.21 4.06
N GLY A 22 1.11 4.20 4.85
CA GLY A 22 2.00 5.00 5.69
C GLY A 22 2.09 6.46 5.23
N GLU A 23 2.32 7.36 6.18
CA GLU A 23 2.31 8.81 5.97
C GLU A 23 3.22 9.26 4.82
N LEU A 24 4.46 8.74 4.76
CA LEU A 24 5.41 9.11 3.71
C LEU A 24 4.95 8.70 2.32
N PHE A 25 4.31 7.53 2.17
CA PHE A 25 3.74 7.11 0.90
C PHE A 25 2.47 7.90 0.55
N SER A 26 1.61 8.22 1.52
CA SER A 26 0.46 9.11 1.29
C SER A 26 0.89 10.50 0.83
N LEU A 27 1.99 11.03 1.37
CA LEU A 27 2.55 12.31 0.93
C LEU A 27 3.23 12.20 -0.44
N ALA A 28 3.98 11.13 -0.69
CA ALA A 28 4.67 10.92 -1.96
C ALA A 28 3.70 10.68 -3.12
N SER A 29 2.57 10.03 -2.85
CA SER A 29 1.54 9.66 -3.85
C SER A 29 0.52 10.75 -4.15
N LEU A 30 0.65 11.94 -3.56
CA LEU A 30 -0.19 13.08 -3.92
C LEU A 30 -0.13 13.32 -5.43
N ASN A 31 -1.28 13.30 -6.09
CA ASN A 31 -1.45 13.44 -7.55
C ASN A 31 -0.91 12.28 -8.41
N SER A 32 -0.49 11.16 -7.82
CA SER A 32 0.01 9.99 -8.58
C SER A 32 -1.09 9.04 -9.07
N GLY A 33 -2.33 9.18 -8.58
CA GLY A 33 -3.42 8.24 -8.88
C GLY A 33 -3.37 6.93 -8.10
N PHE A 34 -2.28 6.63 -7.39
CA PHE A 34 -2.21 5.46 -6.52
C PHE A 34 -3.18 5.55 -5.35
N LEU A 35 -3.84 4.43 -5.03
CA LEU A 35 -4.61 4.30 -3.80
C LEU A 35 -3.65 4.28 -2.60
N SER A 36 -3.77 5.24 -1.70
CA SER A 36 -2.90 5.35 -0.53
C SER A 36 -3.67 5.61 0.77
N PHE A 37 -3.13 5.08 1.87
CA PHE A 37 -3.67 5.21 3.21
C PHE A 37 -2.60 5.72 4.16
N ARG A 38 -2.95 6.66 5.05
CA ARG A 38 -1.98 7.25 5.98
C ARG A 38 -1.48 6.24 7.02
N ASP A 39 -2.29 5.23 7.35
CA ASP A 39 -1.97 4.21 8.33
C ASP A 39 -2.59 2.84 7.97
N VAL A 40 -2.10 1.81 8.64
CA VAL A 40 -2.53 0.41 8.41
C VAL A 40 -3.99 0.18 8.80
N SER A 41 -4.55 0.95 9.74
CA SER A 41 -5.93 0.77 10.18
C SER A 41 -6.92 1.23 9.09
N GLN A 42 -6.61 2.32 8.38
CA GLN A 42 -7.39 2.75 7.21
C GLN A 42 -7.31 1.74 6.07
N ALA A 43 -6.10 1.22 5.79
CA ALA A 43 -5.92 0.16 4.79
C ALA A 43 -6.70 -1.12 5.14
N GLU A 44 -6.66 -1.53 6.41
CA GLU A 44 -7.40 -2.67 6.94
C GLU A 44 -8.92 -2.52 6.75
N GLN A 45 -9.47 -1.33 7.04
CA GLN A 45 -10.90 -1.06 6.84
C GLN A 45 -11.32 -1.16 5.38
N PHE A 46 -10.48 -0.68 4.46
CA PHE A 46 -10.72 -0.79 3.03
C PHE A 46 -10.67 -2.25 2.55
N LEU A 47 -9.60 -2.97 2.89
CA LEU A 47 -9.37 -4.35 2.45
C LEU A 47 -10.44 -5.33 2.95
N ASN A 48 -10.96 -5.13 4.16
CA ASN A 48 -12.09 -5.92 4.68
C ASN A 48 -13.36 -5.80 3.83
N LYS A 49 -13.59 -4.63 3.21
CA LYS A 49 -14.75 -4.39 2.36
C LYS A 49 -14.53 -4.94 0.95
N GLU A 50 -13.32 -4.75 0.42
CA GLU A 50 -12.96 -5.13 -0.94
C GLU A 50 -12.92 -6.66 -1.14
N LYS A 51 -12.56 -7.43 -0.10
CA LYS A 51 -12.51 -8.91 -0.12
C LYS A 51 -11.72 -9.47 -1.31
N ILE A 52 -10.43 -9.15 -1.38
CA ILE A 52 -9.52 -9.66 -2.41
C ILE A 52 -9.44 -11.19 -2.36
N ARG A 53 -9.69 -11.87 -3.48
CA ARG A 53 -9.64 -13.33 -3.62
C ARG A 53 -8.96 -13.73 -4.91
N GLY A 54 -8.31 -14.90 -4.92
CA GLY A 54 -7.66 -15.44 -6.13
C GLY A 54 -6.48 -14.62 -6.63
N ALA A 55 -5.77 -13.93 -5.73
CA ALA A 55 -4.63 -13.09 -6.06
C ALA A 55 -3.37 -13.51 -5.29
N THR A 56 -2.20 -13.28 -5.88
CA THR A 56 -0.92 -13.35 -5.17
C THR A 56 -0.62 -11.99 -4.56
N ILE A 57 -0.45 -11.94 -3.24
CA ILE A 57 -0.29 -10.69 -2.49
C ILE A 57 1.13 -10.60 -1.95
N LEU A 58 1.81 -9.50 -2.28
CA LEU A 58 3.09 -9.11 -1.68
C LEU A 58 2.85 -8.02 -0.63
N LEU A 59 3.04 -8.36 0.65
CA LEU A 59 3.03 -7.38 1.74
C LEU A 59 4.47 -6.98 2.07
N LYS A 60 4.80 -5.70 1.87
CA LYS A 60 6.15 -5.16 2.09
C LYS A 60 6.09 -3.81 2.80
N GLY A 61 6.84 -3.67 3.89
CA GLY A 61 6.98 -2.40 4.61
C GLY A 61 8.02 -2.48 5.73
N SER A 62 8.29 -1.35 6.37
CA SER A 62 9.10 -1.28 7.58
C SER A 62 8.33 -1.83 8.77
N ARG A 63 9.03 -2.45 9.74
CA ARG A 63 8.41 -3.03 10.95
C ARG A 63 7.47 -2.06 11.68
N GLY A 64 7.82 -0.78 11.75
CA GLY A 64 7.01 0.24 12.43
C GLY A 64 5.64 0.54 11.80
N ILE A 65 5.39 0.10 10.56
CA ILE A 65 4.09 0.29 9.89
C ILE A 65 3.07 -0.77 10.33
N GLY A 66 3.52 -1.95 10.74
CA GLY A 66 2.65 -3.03 11.22
C GLY A 66 1.80 -3.71 10.15
N LEU A 67 2.31 -3.83 8.90
CA LEU A 67 1.56 -4.44 7.79
C LEU A 67 1.23 -5.92 8.01
N GLU A 68 1.98 -6.63 8.86
CA GLU A 68 1.71 -8.01 9.24
C GLU A 68 0.31 -8.21 9.84
N ARG A 69 -0.29 -7.15 10.40
CA ARG A 69 -1.67 -7.16 10.87
C ARG A 69 -2.68 -7.50 9.77
N LEU A 70 -2.34 -7.22 8.51
CA LEU A 70 -3.19 -7.46 7.35
C LEU A 70 -3.18 -8.93 6.89
N PHE A 71 -2.25 -9.77 7.39
CA PHE A 71 -2.19 -11.19 7.00
C PHE A 71 -3.49 -11.94 7.26
N ARG A 72 -4.26 -11.54 8.28
CA ARG A 72 -5.55 -12.17 8.63
C ARG A 72 -6.66 -11.92 7.61
N LEU A 73 -6.46 -11.02 6.65
CA LEU A 73 -7.46 -10.61 5.67
C LEU A 73 -7.42 -11.42 4.37
N PHE A 74 -6.38 -12.24 4.18
CA PHE A 74 -6.08 -12.97 2.96
C PHE A 74 -5.89 -14.46 3.27
#